data_AF-A0AAU2SHP8-F1
#
_entry.id   AF-A0AAU2SHP8-F1
#
_cell.length_a   1.000
_cell.length_b   1.000
_cell.length_c   1.000
_cell.angle_alpha   90.00
_cell.angle_beta   90.00
_cell.angle_gamma   90.00
#
_symmetry.space_group_name_H-M   'P 1'
#
loop_
_entity.id
_entity.type
_entity.pdbx_description
1 polymer ?
#
loop_
_entity_poly.entity_id
_entity_poly.type
_entity_poly.pdbx_seq_one_letter_code
_entity_poly.pdbx_strand_id
1 'polypeptide(L)'
;MSKDATRTVRAGRRTVEVHRPEKVLFPGDGAGKEYTKSDLVDYYRSVAPFMLPHLRRRPLMLERLPDGVGGPRFMQKNTPESYPDWLSRVEVTKEGGTVRHTVCDDTTTLVYLADQACLTLHRWLSRVGRVEQPDRMVFDLDPFGDDFAPVHEAAWLLAELLDELELPSALMTTGSRGLHVVVPVTGHHDFDEVREFAKDVADTLAAAHPEKFTTAARKKDRGERLYLDIQRNAYAQTAVVPFTVRAKPGAPVATPMSWTQLDDPGLDARRWSIEDAVEQARTNPWAGVMTKGRALGPARRRLNALRG
;
A
#
# COMPACT_ATOMS: atom_id res chain seq x y z
N MET A 1 3.37 -25.43 21.75
CA MET A 1 3.39 -24.06 22.29
C MET A 1 2.20 -23.86 23.22
N SER A 2 2.38 -23.21 24.37
CA SER A 2 1.27 -22.92 25.28
C SER A 2 0.26 -21.99 24.58
N LYS A 3 -1.04 -22.34 24.61
CA LYS A 3 -2.11 -21.50 24.06
C LYS A 3 -2.26 -20.17 24.81
N ASP A 4 -1.71 -20.10 26.03
CA ASP A 4 -1.88 -18.99 26.97
C ASP A 4 -0.59 -18.16 27.14
N ALA A 5 0.46 -18.43 26.36
CA ALA A 5 1.67 -17.63 26.42
C ALA A 5 1.37 -16.18 25.99
N THR A 6 1.77 -15.20 26.80
CA THR A 6 1.68 -13.79 26.44
C THR A 6 3.04 -13.09 26.60
N ARG A 7 3.29 -12.10 25.75
CA ARG A 7 4.49 -11.24 25.76
C ARG A 7 4.06 -9.79 25.83
N THR A 8 4.66 -9.06 26.74
CA THR A 8 4.35 -7.64 26.96
C THR A 8 5.29 -6.75 26.13
N VAL A 9 4.74 -5.87 25.29
CA VAL A 9 5.51 -4.97 24.41
C VAL A 9 5.17 -3.52 24.70
N ARG A 10 6.18 -2.72 25.08
CA ARG A 10 6.03 -1.27 25.23
C ARG A 10 6.00 -0.59 23.85
N ALA A 11 4.92 0.12 23.57
CA ALA A 11 4.69 0.83 22.32
C ALA A 11 4.18 2.24 22.61
N GLY A 12 5.05 3.25 22.46
CA GLY A 12 4.73 4.63 22.84
C GLY A 12 4.47 4.78 24.34
N ARG A 13 3.30 5.29 24.70
CA ARG A 13 2.89 5.53 26.10
C ARG A 13 2.16 4.34 26.75
N ARG A 14 1.88 3.29 25.98
CA ARG A 14 1.12 2.13 26.43
C ARG A 14 1.95 0.86 26.28
N THR A 15 1.44 -0.17 26.92
CA THR A 15 1.96 -1.52 26.86
C THR A 15 0.89 -2.39 26.22
N VAL A 16 1.26 -3.20 25.24
CA VAL A 16 0.36 -4.12 24.54
C VAL A 16 0.73 -5.55 24.92
N GLU A 17 -0.28 -6.34 25.27
CA GLU A 17 -0.13 -7.78 25.50
C GLU A 17 -0.25 -8.53 24.17
N VAL A 18 0.80 -9.26 23.81
CA VAL A 18 0.91 -10.06 22.58
C VAL A 18 0.65 -11.51 22.92
N HIS A 19 -0.44 -12.07 22.41
CA HIS A 19 -0.91 -13.42 22.76
C HIS A 19 -0.32 -14.48 21.84
N ARG A 20 0.09 -15.66 22.30
CA ARG A 20 0.71 -16.69 21.42
C ARG A 20 1.86 -16.11 20.56
N PRO A 21 2.85 -15.44 21.17
CA PRO A 21 3.92 -14.73 20.43
C PRO A 21 4.69 -15.67 19.48
N GLU A 22 4.93 -16.91 19.90
CA GLU A 22 5.64 -17.93 19.12
C GLU A 22 4.81 -18.50 17.95
N LYS A 23 3.56 -18.08 17.77
CA LYS A 23 2.74 -18.59 16.67
C LYS A 23 3.38 -18.25 15.34
N VAL A 24 3.70 -19.27 14.56
CA VAL A 24 4.19 -19.15 13.19
C VAL A 24 3.11 -18.51 12.32
N LEU A 25 3.45 -17.38 11.70
CA LEU A 25 2.60 -16.71 10.72
C LEU A 25 3.12 -16.93 9.30
N PHE A 26 4.44 -17.10 9.14
CA PHE A 26 5.10 -17.37 7.88
C PHE A 26 6.01 -18.59 8.08
N PRO A 27 5.56 -19.79 7.68
CA PRO A 27 6.42 -20.97 7.69
C PRO A 27 7.65 -20.74 6.80
N GLY A 28 8.79 -21.30 7.18
CA GLY A 28 9.96 -21.32 6.30
C GLY A 28 9.70 -22.17 5.06
N ASP A 29 10.07 -21.69 3.88
CA ASP A 29 10.01 -22.42 2.62
C ASP A 29 11.38 -23.00 2.25
N GLY A 30 11.61 -24.26 2.61
CA GLY A 30 12.89 -24.92 2.37
C GLY A 30 14.02 -24.30 3.21
N ALA A 31 14.88 -23.48 2.58
CA ALA A 31 15.95 -22.75 3.26
C ALA A 31 15.51 -21.37 3.81
N GLY A 32 14.27 -20.96 3.53
CA GLY A 32 13.72 -19.69 4.02
C GLY A 32 13.46 -19.70 5.53
N LYS A 33 13.60 -18.52 6.14
CA LYS A 33 13.37 -18.31 7.57
C LYS A 33 11.89 -18.35 7.92
N GLU A 34 11.57 -19.00 9.04
CA GLU A 34 10.26 -18.95 9.66
C GLU A 34 10.08 -17.64 10.43
N TYR A 35 8.89 -17.02 10.32
CA TYR A 35 8.54 -15.83 11.09
C TYR A 35 7.29 -16.05 11.94
N THR A 36 7.42 -15.71 13.21
CA THR A 36 6.38 -15.76 14.23
C THR A 36 5.58 -14.46 14.31
N LYS A 37 4.54 -14.45 15.13
CA LYS A 37 3.82 -13.23 15.47
C LYS A 37 4.71 -12.24 16.24
N SER A 38 5.62 -12.74 17.06
CA SER A 38 6.62 -11.94 17.76
C SER A 38 7.46 -11.13 16.77
N ASP A 39 7.92 -11.76 15.69
CA ASP A 39 8.71 -11.11 14.64
C ASP A 39 7.91 -10.04 13.91
N LEU A 40 6.64 -10.32 13.57
CA LEU A 40 5.75 -9.33 12.95
C LEU A 40 5.54 -8.11 13.85
N VAL A 41 5.35 -8.33 15.16
CA VAL A 41 5.19 -7.26 16.15
C VAL A 41 6.45 -6.42 16.26
N ASP A 42 7.62 -7.06 16.37
CA ASP A 42 8.89 -6.36 16.50
C ASP A 42 9.26 -5.58 15.23
N TYR A 43 8.99 -6.15 14.05
CA TYR A 43 9.12 -5.45 12.77
C TYR A 43 8.23 -4.20 12.74
N TYR A 44 6.93 -4.34 13.00
CA TYR A 44 6.00 -3.22 12.93
C TYR A 44 6.30 -2.13 13.96
N ARG A 45 6.76 -2.52 15.15
CA ARG A 45 7.26 -1.57 16.15
C ARG A 45 8.49 -0.81 15.65
N SER A 46 9.43 -1.49 15.00
CA SER A 46 10.69 -0.92 14.52
C SER A 46 10.49 0.00 13.33
N VAL A 47 9.59 -0.34 12.40
CA VAL A 47 9.30 0.46 11.20
C VAL A 47 8.30 1.59 11.44
N ALA A 48 7.64 1.62 12.62
CA ALA A 48 6.61 2.59 12.95
C ALA A 48 6.98 4.06 12.67
N PRO A 49 8.20 4.57 12.96
CA PRO A 49 8.57 5.95 12.66
C PRO A 49 8.45 6.31 11.17
N PHE A 50 8.67 5.34 10.28
CA PHE A 50 8.62 5.50 8.82
C PHE A 50 7.22 5.19 8.26
N MET A 51 6.51 4.22 8.85
CA MET A 51 5.19 3.77 8.41
C MET A 51 4.04 4.69 8.89
N LEU A 52 4.13 5.27 10.09
CA LEU A 52 3.03 6.07 10.65
C LEU A 52 2.69 7.35 9.83
N PRO A 53 3.64 8.10 9.25
CA PRO A 53 3.32 9.21 8.34
C PRO A 53 2.40 8.80 7.16
N HIS A 54 2.46 7.53 6.78
CA HIS A 54 1.69 6.93 5.70
C HIS A 54 0.31 6.39 6.15
N LEU A 55 0.12 6.15 7.45
CA LEU A 55 -1.13 5.65 8.05
C LEU A 55 -2.01 6.76 8.65
N ARG A 56 -1.37 7.81 9.18
CA ARG A 56 -2.04 8.81 10.02
C ARG A 56 -3.32 9.36 9.40
N ARG A 57 -4.39 9.30 10.20
CA ARG A 57 -5.75 9.75 9.91
C ARG A 57 -6.35 9.09 8.68
N ARG A 58 -5.94 7.87 8.31
CA ARG A 58 -6.53 7.15 7.18
C ARG A 58 -7.38 5.99 7.67
N PRO A 59 -8.64 5.85 7.19
CA PRO A 59 -9.39 4.63 7.38
C PRO A 59 -8.60 3.44 6.79
N LEU A 60 -8.64 2.30 7.48
CA LEU A 60 -7.94 1.09 7.08
C LEU A 60 -8.88 -0.03 6.69
N MET A 61 -8.40 -0.89 5.79
CA MET A 61 -8.86 -2.26 5.62
C MET A 61 -7.71 -3.19 6.02
N LEU A 62 -8.00 -4.16 6.88
CA LEU A 62 -7.00 -5.03 7.48
C LEU A 62 -7.08 -6.42 6.87
N GLU A 63 -5.96 -6.93 6.35
CA GLU A 63 -5.84 -8.33 5.94
C GLU A 63 -5.29 -9.14 7.12
N ARG A 64 -6.17 -9.96 7.71
CA ARG A 64 -5.85 -10.77 8.88
C ARG A 64 -5.74 -12.24 8.50
N LEU A 65 -4.69 -12.88 8.99
CA LEU A 65 -4.49 -14.32 8.85
C LEU A 65 -4.16 -14.90 10.23
N PRO A 66 -5.19 -15.16 11.06
CA PRO A 66 -5.00 -15.60 12.43
C PRO A 66 -4.12 -16.84 12.56
N ASP A 67 -4.16 -17.72 11.56
CA ASP A 67 -3.41 -18.99 11.48
C ASP A 67 -2.21 -18.93 10.51
N GLY A 68 -1.76 -17.73 10.15
CA GLY A 68 -0.65 -17.53 9.23
C GLY A 68 -1.01 -17.69 7.76
N VAL A 69 -0.01 -17.56 6.88
CA VAL A 69 -0.18 -17.50 5.41
C VAL A 69 -0.75 -18.76 4.75
N GLY A 70 -0.71 -19.90 5.44
CA GLY A 70 -1.37 -21.14 5.00
C GLY A 70 -2.83 -21.29 5.48
N GLY A 71 -3.30 -20.39 6.35
CA GLY A 71 -4.61 -20.43 6.98
C GLY A 71 -5.68 -19.57 6.28
N PRO A 72 -6.88 -19.47 6.89
CA PRO A 72 -7.95 -18.64 6.35
C PRO A 72 -7.59 -17.16 6.37
N ARG A 73 -7.95 -16.48 5.27
CA ARG A 73 -7.78 -15.04 5.08
C ARG A 73 -9.06 -14.30 5.43
N PHE A 74 -8.93 -13.21 6.20
CA PHE A 74 -10.04 -12.34 6.55
C PHE A 74 -9.75 -10.88 6.18
N MET A 75 -10.59 -10.29 5.32
CA MET A 75 -10.53 -8.87 4.97
C MET A 75 -11.48 -8.07 5.87
N GLN A 76 -10.92 -7.38 6.86
CA GLN A 76 -11.69 -6.65 7.87
C GLN A 76 -11.77 -5.16 7.52
N LYS A 77 -12.97 -4.71 7.16
CA LYS A 77 -13.30 -3.28 7.03
C LYS A 77 -13.90 -2.71 8.32
N ASN A 78 -14.86 -3.44 8.90
CA ASN A 78 -15.55 -3.03 10.12
C ASN A 78 -14.72 -3.40 11.36
N THR A 79 -14.40 -2.42 12.20
CA THR A 79 -13.69 -2.60 13.47
C THR A 79 -14.59 -3.33 14.47
N PRO A 80 -14.16 -4.48 15.03
CA PRO A 80 -14.92 -5.19 16.04
C PRO A 80 -15.15 -4.33 17.29
N GLU A 81 -16.30 -4.49 17.94
CA GLU A 81 -16.60 -3.81 19.21
C GLU A 81 -15.65 -4.25 20.32
N SER A 82 -15.16 -5.49 20.26
CA SER A 82 -14.19 -6.06 21.20
C SER A 82 -12.79 -5.44 21.12
N TYR A 83 -12.50 -4.65 20.08
CA TYR A 83 -11.23 -3.92 20.05
C TYR A 83 -11.22 -2.87 21.17
N PRO A 84 -10.06 -2.59 21.79
CA PRO A 84 -9.95 -1.59 22.83
C PRO A 84 -10.53 -0.22 22.46
N ASP A 85 -11.08 0.46 23.46
CA ASP A 85 -11.70 1.80 23.35
C ASP A 85 -10.71 2.89 22.91
N TRP A 86 -9.43 2.73 23.28
CA TRP A 86 -8.36 3.66 22.93
C TRP A 86 -7.97 3.61 21.45
N LEU A 87 -8.43 2.61 20.68
CA LEU A 87 -8.21 2.55 19.24
C LEU A 87 -9.12 3.53 18.51
N SER A 88 -8.51 4.46 17.79
CA SER A 88 -9.22 5.39 16.92
C SER A 88 -10.01 4.65 15.84
N ARG A 89 -11.24 5.11 15.64
CA ARG A 89 -12.18 4.58 14.65
C ARG A 89 -12.84 5.74 13.92
N VAL A 90 -13.17 5.54 12.65
CA VAL A 90 -13.94 6.50 11.86
C VAL A 90 -15.12 5.79 11.21
N GLU A 91 -16.31 6.35 11.36
CA GLU A 91 -17.47 5.89 10.63
C GLU A 91 -17.49 6.51 9.24
N VAL A 92 -17.65 5.69 8.21
CA VAL A 92 -17.66 6.13 6.82
C VAL A 92 -18.88 5.57 6.12
N THR A 93 -19.54 6.42 5.32
CA THR A 93 -20.73 6.06 4.56
C THR A 93 -20.41 5.02 3.49
N LYS A 94 -21.36 4.12 3.26
CA LYS A 94 -21.41 3.22 2.11
C LYS A 94 -22.85 3.16 1.61
N GLU A 95 -23.04 2.50 0.47
CA GLU A 95 -24.39 2.16 0.02
C GLU A 95 -25.11 1.34 1.11
N GLY A 96 -26.29 1.83 1.51
CA GLY A 96 -27.14 1.15 2.51
C GLY A 96 -26.64 1.22 3.97
N GLY A 97 -25.74 2.14 4.33
CA GLY A 97 -25.39 2.39 5.74
C GLY A 97 -23.98 2.93 5.94
N THR A 98 -23.35 2.53 7.03
CA THR A 98 -21.99 2.97 7.39
C THR A 98 -21.09 1.77 7.71
N VAL A 99 -19.78 2.00 7.70
CA VAL A 99 -18.76 1.06 8.17
C VAL A 99 -17.82 1.79 9.11
N ARG A 100 -17.53 1.18 10.26
CA ARG A 100 -16.59 1.74 11.22
C ARG A 100 -15.19 1.21 10.92
N HIS A 101 -14.32 2.04 10.36
CA HIS A 101 -12.95 1.67 10.02
C HIS A 101 -11.97 1.95 11.15
N THR A 102 -10.95 1.10 11.30
CA THR A 102 -9.84 1.36 12.21
C THR A 102 -8.96 2.47 11.64
N VAL A 103 -8.46 3.36 12.50
CA VAL A 103 -7.47 4.38 12.16
C VAL A 103 -6.22 4.14 13.00
N CYS A 104 -5.06 4.00 12.35
CA CYS A 104 -3.78 3.75 13.02
C CYS A 104 -2.92 5.01 13.04
N ASP A 105 -2.95 5.75 14.15
CA ASP A 105 -2.20 7.00 14.31
C ASP A 105 -0.89 6.87 15.12
N ASP A 106 -0.72 5.75 15.81
CA ASP A 106 0.39 5.54 16.73
C ASP A 106 0.95 4.10 16.71
N THR A 107 2.13 3.93 17.30
CA THR A 107 2.82 2.64 17.40
C THR A 107 2.05 1.63 18.24
N THR A 108 1.29 2.09 19.25
CA THR A 108 0.48 1.19 20.09
C THR A 108 -0.58 0.48 19.27
N THR A 109 -1.31 1.24 18.45
CA THR A 109 -2.32 0.72 17.53
C THR A 109 -1.69 -0.25 16.54
N LEU A 110 -0.56 0.12 15.95
CA LEU A 110 0.13 -0.72 14.98
C LEU A 110 0.56 -2.07 15.58
N VAL A 111 1.16 -2.06 16.78
CA VAL A 111 1.54 -3.28 17.51
C VAL A 111 0.32 -4.12 17.89
N TYR A 112 -0.77 -3.49 18.32
CA TYR A 112 -2.01 -4.22 18.61
C TYR A 112 -2.60 -4.88 17.37
N LEU A 113 -2.61 -4.20 16.22
CA LEU A 113 -3.08 -4.80 14.97
C LEU A 113 -2.22 -6.01 14.56
N ALA A 114 -0.91 -5.95 14.77
CA ALA A 114 -0.02 -7.09 14.57
C ALA A 114 -0.34 -8.26 15.52
N ASP A 115 -0.66 -7.99 16.79
CA ASP A 115 -1.14 -9.01 17.74
C ASP A 115 -2.44 -9.69 17.26
N GLN A 116 -3.32 -8.93 16.60
CA GLN A 116 -4.54 -9.45 15.97
C GLN A 116 -4.29 -10.21 14.66
N ALA A 117 -3.01 -10.53 14.36
CA ALA A 117 -2.54 -11.17 13.14
C ALA A 117 -2.97 -10.41 11.88
N CYS A 118 -3.00 -9.08 11.93
CA CYS A 118 -3.09 -8.24 10.74
C CYS A 118 -1.72 -8.21 10.05
N LEU A 119 -1.58 -9.00 8.99
CA LEU A 119 -0.34 -9.10 8.23
C LEU A 119 -0.21 -7.89 7.29
N THR A 120 -1.25 -7.57 6.53
CA THR A 120 -1.24 -6.47 5.56
C THR A 120 -2.21 -5.36 5.96
N LEU A 121 -1.71 -4.13 6.04
CA LEU A 121 -2.52 -2.93 6.20
C LEU A 121 -2.77 -2.28 4.83
N HIS A 122 -4.04 -2.06 4.52
CA HIS A 122 -4.46 -1.28 3.36
C HIS A 122 -5.07 0.04 3.83
N ARG A 123 -4.70 1.15 3.21
CA ARG A 123 -5.19 2.49 3.54
C ARG A 123 -6.08 3.04 2.43
N TRP A 124 -7.04 3.85 2.84
CA TRP A 124 -7.72 4.78 1.95
C TRP A 124 -6.74 5.85 1.44
N LEU A 125 -7.06 6.42 0.28
CA LEU A 125 -6.29 7.53 -0.32
C LEU A 125 -6.68 8.91 0.24
N SER A 126 -7.75 8.99 1.03
CA SER A 126 -8.21 10.18 1.74
C SER A 126 -7.94 10.09 3.25
N ARG A 127 -8.29 11.14 3.99
CA ARG A 127 -8.12 11.21 5.46
C ARG A 127 -9.45 11.46 6.17
N VAL A 128 -9.49 11.08 7.45
CA VAL A 128 -10.55 11.46 8.39
C VAL A 128 -10.74 12.98 8.36
N GLY A 129 -12.00 13.39 8.21
CA GLY A 129 -12.42 14.79 8.07
C GLY A 129 -12.57 15.28 6.62
N ARG A 130 -11.97 14.57 5.65
CA ARG A 130 -12.13 14.80 4.20
C ARG A 130 -12.14 13.46 3.47
N VAL A 131 -13.03 12.56 3.91
CA VAL A 131 -13.01 11.15 3.49
C VAL A 131 -13.36 10.96 2.02
N GLU A 132 -14.02 11.92 1.38
CA GLU A 132 -14.37 11.93 -0.05
C GLU A 132 -13.31 12.61 -0.94
N GLN A 133 -12.32 13.28 -0.35
CA GLN A 133 -11.31 14.04 -1.10
C GLN A 133 -9.93 13.40 -0.90
N PRO A 134 -9.46 12.55 -1.83
CA PRO A 134 -8.17 11.89 -1.68
C PRO A 134 -7.01 12.89 -1.81
N ASP A 135 -6.00 12.74 -0.95
CA ASP A 135 -4.74 13.50 -1.01
C ASP A 135 -3.62 12.69 -1.71
N ARG A 136 -3.99 11.57 -2.34
CA ARG A 136 -3.10 10.68 -3.08
C ARG A 136 -3.82 10.10 -4.29
N MET A 137 -3.07 9.95 -5.37
CA MET A 137 -3.45 9.17 -6.55
C MET A 137 -2.44 8.03 -6.70
N VAL A 138 -2.89 6.85 -7.11
CA VAL A 138 -2.07 5.63 -7.21
C VAL A 138 -2.27 4.98 -8.57
N PHE A 139 -1.17 4.65 -9.23
CA PHE A 139 -1.13 3.73 -10.36
C PHE A 139 -0.56 2.40 -9.88
N ASP A 140 -1.32 1.32 -10.05
CA ASP A 140 -0.94 -0.04 -9.69
C ASP A 140 -0.49 -0.78 -10.96
N LEU A 141 0.81 -1.05 -11.04
CA LEU A 141 1.47 -1.60 -12.22
C LEU A 141 1.75 -3.08 -11.98
N ASP A 142 0.82 -3.94 -12.43
CA ASP A 142 0.89 -5.38 -12.21
C ASP A 142 1.16 -6.12 -13.54
N PRO A 143 2.09 -7.11 -13.55
CA PRO A 143 2.36 -7.89 -14.75
C PRO A 143 1.20 -8.86 -15.06
N PHE A 144 1.06 -9.23 -16.34
CA PHE A 144 0.15 -10.30 -16.76
C PHE A 144 0.66 -11.68 -16.31
N GLY A 145 1.98 -11.92 -16.42
CA GLY A 145 2.69 -13.13 -15.99
C GLY A 145 3.65 -12.87 -14.82
N ASP A 146 4.73 -13.65 -14.78
CA ASP A 146 5.78 -13.53 -13.74
C ASP A 146 6.96 -12.66 -14.17
N ASP A 147 6.99 -12.20 -15.43
CA ASP A 147 8.01 -11.29 -15.92
C ASP A 147 7.82 -9.88 -15.34
N PHE A 148 8.88 -9.37 -14.72
CA PHE A 148 8.91 -8.04 -14.09
C PHE A 148 9.35 -6.94 -15.06
N ALA A 149 10.01 -7.28 -16.18
CA ALA A 149 10.51 -6.29 -17.13
C ALA A 149 9.42 -5.34 -17.68
N PRO A 150 8.19 -5.80 -18.03
CA PRO A 150 7.12 -4.90 -18.44
C PRO A 150 6.72 -3.90 -17.36
N VAL A 151 6.80 -4.29 -16.08
CA VAL A 151 6.46 -3.42 -14.94
C VAL A 151 7.52 -2.34 -14.78
N HIS A 152 8.79 -2.70 -14.92
CA HIS A 152 9.91 -1.76 -14.90
C HIS A 152 9.77 -0.71 -16.00
N GLU A 153 9.53 -1.14 -17.24
CA GLU A 153 9.31 -0.24 -18.38
C GLU A 153 8.09 0.67 -18.18
N ALA A 154 6.95 0.12 -17.74
CA ALA A 154 5.75 0.90 -17.46
C ALA A 154 5.97 1.96 -16.38
N ALA A 155 6.75 1.65 -15.35
CA ALA A 155 7.04 2.59 -14.26
C ALA A 155 7.85 3.79 -14.76
N TRP A 156 8.86 3.57 -15.60
CA TRP A 156 9.68 4.66 -16.18
C TRP A 156 8.87 5.54 -17.12
N LEU A 157 8.14 4.95 -18.08
CA LEU A 157 7.35 5.74 -19.02
C LEU A 157 6.22 6.52 -18.31
N LEU A 158 5.64 5.95 -17.26
CA LEU A 158 4.69 6.67 -16.42
C LEU A 158 5.37 7.82 -15.64
N ALA A 159 6.59 7.61 -15.15
CA ALA A 159 7.35 8.67 -14.46
C ALA A 159 7.63 9.84 -15.39
N GLU A 160 8.10 9.57 -16.61
CA GLU A 160 8.37 10.57 -17.65
C GLU A 160 7.09 11.38 -17.96
N LEU A 161 5.97 10.70 -18.19
CA LEU A 161 4.69 11.37 -18.42
C LEU A 161 4.28 12.22 -17.20
N LEU A 162 4.42 11.71 -15.97
CA LEU A 162 4.08 12.49 -14.78
C LEU A 162 4.98 13.71 -14.60
N ASP A 163 6.26 13.62 -14.97
CA ASP A 163 7.20 14.73 -14.94
C ASP A 163 6.83 15.81 -15.96
N GLU A 164 6.41 15.44 -17.19
CA GLU A 164 5.86 16.38 -18.17
C GLU A 164 4.60 17.10 -17.64
N LEU A 165 3.81 16.43 -16.82
CA LEU A 165 2.63 17.00 -16.16
C LEU A 165 2.96 17.82 -14.90
N GLU A 166 4.25 17.91 -14.52
CA GLU A 166 4.76 18.50 -13.27
C GLU A 166 4.15 17.89 -12.00
N LEU A 167 3.89 16.59 -12.03
CA LEU A 167 3.36 15.82 -10.92
C LEU A 167 4.48 15.01 -10.25
N PRO A 168 4.86 15.32 -9.00
CA PRO A 168 5.85 14.53 -8.29
C PRO A 168 5.32 13.11 -8.07
N SER A 169 6.16 12.12 -8.28
CA SER A 169 5.78 10.71 -8.20
C SER A 169 6.75 9.93 -7.31
N ALA A 170 6.19 9.03 -6.50
CA ALA A 170 6.94 8.21 -5.55
C ALA A 170 6.72 6.73 -5.87
N LEU A 171 7.81 5.96 -5.91
CA LEU A 171 7.79 4.56 -6.35
C LEU A 171 7.95 3.58 -5.19
N MET A 172 7.21 2.48 -5.20
CA MET A 172 7.41 1.39 -4.25
C MET A 172 7.15 0.03 -4.85
N THR A 173 7.89 -0.98 -4.38
CA THR A 173 7.49 -2.37 -4.61
C THR A 173 6.21 -2.67 -3.85
N THR A 174 5.34 -3.50 -4.45
CA THR A 174 4.13 -3.91 -3.75
C THR A 174 4.41 -4.97 -2.68
N GLY A 175 5.54 -5.70 -2.75
CA GLY A 175 5.75 -6.93 -1.98
C GLY A 175 4.94 -8.11 -2.54
N SER A 176 4.42 -8.00 -3.77
CA SER A 176 3.60 -9.04 -4.42
C SER A 176 4.09 -9.38 -5.83
N ARG A 177 3.75 -8.58 -6.85
CA ARG A 177 4.11 -8.86 -8.26
C ARG A 177 4.43 -7.58 -9.03
N GLY A 178 3.77 -6.49 -8.68
CA GLY A 178 3.94 -5.19 -9.33
C GLY A 178 4.62 -4.12 -8.50
N LEU A 179 4.57 -2.90 -9.06
CA LEU A 179 4.98 -1.64 -8.45
C LEU A 179 3.76 -0.74 -8.22
N HIS A 180 3.83 0.13 -7.23
CA HIS A 180 2.92 1.27 -7.12
C HIS A 180 3.69 2.56 -7.41
N VAL A 181 3.11 3.40 -8.27
CA VAL A 181 3.49 4.81 -8.42
C VAL A 181 2.45 5.68 -7.71
N VAL A 182 2.89 6.48 -6.76
CA VAL A 182 2.04 7.29 -5.89
C VAL A 182 2.30 8.77 -6.12
N VAL A 183 1.25 9.52 -6.44
CA VAL A 183 1.30 10.96 -6.68
C VAL A 183 0.56 11.68 -5.53
N PRO A 184 1.20 12.58 -4.77
CA PRO A 184 0.51 13.39 -3.78
C PRO A 184 -0.31 14.49 -4.48
N VAL A 185 -1.59 14.59 -4.12
CA VAL A 185 -2.49 15.62 -4.63
C VAL A 185 -3.02 16.48 -3.48
N THR A 186 -3.57 17.66 -3.78
CA THR A 186 -3.96 18.64 -2.75
C THR A 186 -5.11 18.19 -1.85
N GLY A 187 -5.93 17.21 -2.25
CA GLY A 187 -7.13 16.83 -1.50
C GLY A 187 -8.29 17.84 -1.62
N HIS A 188 -8.36 18.55 -2.75
CA HIS A 188 -9.45 19.48 -3.08
C HIS A 188 -10.46 18.88 -4.07
N HIS A 189 -10.05 17.83 -4.78
CA HIS A 189 -10.89 17.10 -5.73
C HIS A 189 -11.49 15.87 -5.05
N ASP A 190 -12.65 15.42 -5.53
CA ASP A 190 -13.22 14.15 -5.11
C ASP A 190 -12.54 12.94 -5.76
N PHE A 191 -12.97 11.73 -5.39
CA PHE A 191 -12.42 10.50 -5.96
C PHE A 191 -12.72 10.34 -7.45
N ASP A 192 -13.88 10.81 -7.94
CA ASP A 192 -14.26 10.63 -9.34
C ASP A 192 -13.40 11.52 -10.24
N GLU A 193 -13.20 12.78 -9.87
CA GLU A 193 -12.29 13.71 -10.56
C GLU A 193 -10.84 13.20 -10.61
N VAL A 194 -10.34 12.66 -9.49
CA VAL A 194 -8.97 12.12 -9.38
C VAL A 194 -8.84 10.83 -10.19
N ARG A 195 -9.85 9.96 -10.15
CA ARG A 195 -9.88 8.71 -10.93
C ARG A 195 -9.96 8.98 -12.43
N GLU A 196 -10.77 9.94 -12.85
CA GLU A 196 -10.87 10.36 -14.24
C GLU A 196 -9.52 10.91 -14.73
N PHE A 197 -8.85 11.75 -13.94
CA PHE A 197 -7.49 12.21 -14.26
C PHE A 197 -6.49 11.05 -14.36
N ALA A 198 -6.48 10.13 -13.40
CA ALA A 198 -5.63 8.95 -13.46
C ALA A 198 -5.89 8.13 -14.73
N LYS A 199 -7.17 7.98 -15.11
CA LYS A 199 -7.57 7.27 -16.32
C LYS A 199 -7.06 7.98 -17.57
N ASP A 200 -7.21 9.30 -17.68
CA ASP A 200 -6.71 10.07 -18.82
C ASP A 200 -5.19 9.93 -18.99
N VAL A 201 -4.43 9.96 -17.88
CA VAL A 201 -2.97 9.74 -17.89
C VAL A 201 -2.65 8.33 -18.38
N ALA A 202 -3.31 7.32 -17.81
CA ALA A 202 -3.09 5.92 -18.18
C ALA A 202 -3.48 5.63 -19.65
N ASP A 203 -4.58 6.21 -20.14
CA ASP A 203 -5.00 6.09 -21.53
C ASP A 203 -4.02 6.78 -22.48
N THR A 204 -3.47 7.93 -22.10
CA THR A 204 -2.46 8.64 -22.91
C THR A 204 -1.21 7.78 -23.06
N LEU A 205 -0.73 7.19 -21.96
CA LEU A 205 0.41 6.28 -21.98
C LEU A 205 0.11 5.01 -22.80
N ALA A 206 -1.08 4.44 -22.64
CA ALA A 206 -1.49 3.26 -23.41
C ALA A 206 -1.69 3.55 -24.90
N ALA A 207 -2.10 4.75 -25.27
CA ALA A 207 -2.22 5.16 -26.68
C ALA A 207 -0.85 5.38 -27.34
N ALA A 208 0.15 5.82 -26.57
CA ALA A 208 1.53 5.94 -27.05
C ALA A 208 2.24 4.59 -27.22
N HIS A 209 1.84 3.57 -26.44
CA HIS A 209 2.41 2.21 -26.48
C HIS A 209 1.33 1.10 -26.47
N PRO A 210 0.45 1.05 -27.49
CA PRO A 210 -0.74 0.19 -27.52
C PRO A 210 -0.44 -1.31 -27.57
N GLU A 211 0.77 -1.68 -28.00
CA GLU A 211 1.33 -3.03 -28.01
C GLU A 211 1.81 -3.50 -26.63
N LYS A 212 2.08 -2.57 -25.71
CA LYS A 212 2.62 -2.86 -24.37
C LYS A 212 1.59 -2.70 -23.26
N PHE A 213 0.75 -1.67 -23.34
CA PHE A 213 -0.11 -1.26 -22.24
C PHE A 213 -1.59 -1.27 -22.58
N THR A 214 -2.41 -1.40 -21.54
CA THR A 214 -3.87 -1.35 -21.67
C THR A 214 -4.53 -0.81 -20.42
N THR A 215 -5.65 -0.09 -20.59
CA THR A 215 -6.56 0.33 -19.51
C THR A 215 -7.86 -0.50 -19.50
N ALA A 216 -7.92 -1.59 -20.27
CA ALA A 216 -9.09 -2.47 -20.34
C ALA A 216 -9.38 -3.16 -18.99
N ALA A 217 -10.55 -2.86 -18.42
CA ALA A 217 -10.94 -3.39 -17.11
C ALA A 217 -11.09 -4.92 -17.11
N ARG A 218 -11.54 -5.52 -18.22
CA ARG A 218 -11.75 -6.98 -18.32
C ARG A 218 -10.45 -7.68 -18.68
N LYS A 219 -10.05 -8.68 -17.87
CA LYS A 219 -8.80 -9.45 -18.09
C LYS A 219 -8.67 -10.04 -19.50
N LYS A 220 -9.77 -10.57 -20.05
CA LYS A 220 -9.78 -11.19 -21.39
C LYS A 220 -9.47 -10.21 -22.54
N ASP A 221 -9.70 -8.91 -22.33
CA ASP A 221 -9.51 -7.88 -23.37
C ASP A 221 -8.08 -7.30 -23.33
N ARG A 222 -7.24 -7.75 -22.38
CA ARG A 222 -5.89 -7.25 -22.16
C ARG A 222 -4.86 -7.91 -23.08
N GLY A 223 -5.06 -9.18 -23.44
CA GLY A 223 -4.01 -9.98 -24.09
C GLY A 223 -2.81 -10.11 -23.16
N GLU A 224 -1.59 -9.98 -23.71
CA GLU A 224 -0.33 -10.05 -22.96
C GLU A 224 0.15 -8.67 -22.46
N ARG A 225 -0.64 -7.61 -22.66
CA ARG A 225 -0.30 -6.24 -22.29
C ARG A 225 -0.38 -6.02 -20.79
N LEU A 226 0.48 -5.16 -20.26
CA LEU A 226 0.44 -4.74 -18.87
C LEU A 226 -0.78 -3.84 -18.63
N TYR A 227 -1.52 -4.14 -17.57
CA TYR A 227 -2.69 -3.36 -17.18
C TYR A 227 -2.28 -2.18 -16.31
N LEU A 228 -2.53 -0.96 -16.79
CA LEU A 228 -2.35 0.26 -16.01
C LEU A 228 -3.56 0.41 -15.07
N ASP A 229 -3.48 -0.17 -13.88
CA ASP A 229 -4.61 -0.23 -12.94
C ASP A 229 -4.77 1.09 -12.18
N ILE A 230 -5.89 1.77 -12.46
CA ILE A 230 -6.32 3.02 -11.82
C ILE A 230 -7.44 2.81 -10.79
N GLN A 231 -7.89 1.58 -10.57
CA GLN A 231 -9.07 1.29 -9.73
C GLN A 231 -8.85 1.63 -8.26
N ARG A 232 -7.58 1.72 -7.82
CA ARG A 232 -7.21 2.19 -6.49
C ARG A 232 -7.74 3.60 -6.18
N ASN A 233 -8.03 4.39 -7.20
CA ASN A 233 -8.50 5.78 -7.11
C ASN A 233 -10.02 5.92 -7.02
N ALA A 234 -10.79 4.84 -6.88
CA ALA A 234 -12.23 4.96 -6.61
C ALA A 234 -12.53 5.11 -5.10
N TYR A 235 -13.69 5.68 -4.77
CA TYR A 235 -14.15 5.81 -3.40
C TYR A 235 -14.13 4.46 -2.65
N ALA A 236 -13.70 4.48 -1.39
CA ALA A 236 -13.54 3.32 -0.52
C ALA A 236 -12.61 2.20 -1.02
N GLN A 237 -11.89 2.41 -2.14
CA GLN A 237 -10.77 1.56 -2.53
C GLN A 237 -9.55 1.89 -1.69
N THR A 238 -8.64 0.92 -1.63
CA THR A 238 -7.46 1.00 -0.79
C THR A 238 -6.22 0.55 -1.52
N ALA A 239 -5.09 1.15 -1.17
CA ALA A 239 -3.76 0.70 -1.56
C ALA A 239 -3.02 0.13 -0.35
N VAL A 240 -2.09 -0.80 -0.56
CA VAL A 240 -1.19 -1.25 0.52
C VAL A 240 -0.41 -0.07 1.08
N VAL A 241 -0.20 -0.08 2.38
CA VAL A 241 0.55 0.97 3.06
C VAL A 241 2.05 0.73 2.83
N PRO A 242 2.84 1.77 2.51
CA PRO A 242 4.30 1.70 2.59
C PRO A 242 4.79 1.05 3.87
N PHE A 243 5.72 0.11 3.76
CA PHE A 243 6.28 -0.73 4.81
C PHE A 243 5.33 -1.77 5.42
N THR A 244 4.15 -2.01 4.85
CA THR A 244 3.33 -3.14 5.29
C THR A 244 3.94 -4.46 4.84
N VAL A 245 3.93 -5.45 5.73
CA VAL A 245 4.18 -6.86 5.35
C VAL A 245 3.05 -7.32 4.44
N ARG A 246 3.35 -8.22 3.50
CA ARG A 246 2.39 -8.87 2.63
C ARG A 246 2.16 -10.30 3.08
N ALA A 247 0.91 -10.76 3.04
CA ALA A 247 0.52 -12.14 3.35
C ALA A 247 0.98 -13.14 2.26
N LYS A 248 2.29 -13.32 2.14
CA LYS A 248 3.00 -14.17 1.18
C LYS A 248 4.18 -14.89 1.87
N PRO A 249 4.63 -16.05 1.35
CA PRO A 249 5.85 -16.71 1.84
C PRO A 249 7.05 -15.76 1.86
N GLY A 250 7.93 -15.90 2.86
CA GLY A 250 9.10 -15.04 3.05
C GLY A 250 8.83 -13.67 3.69
N ALA A 251 7.58 -13.38 4.07
CA ALA A 251 7.17 -12.10 4.67
C ALA A 251 7.65 -10.85 3.88
N PRO A 252 7.43 -10.77 2.56
CA PRO A 252 7.86 -9.62 1.76
C PRO A 252 7.12 -8.35 2.19
N VAL A 253 7.76 -7.21 1.99
CA VAL A 253 7.28 -5.90 2.43
C VAL A 253 7.04 -5.00 1.23
N ALA A 254 5.91 -4.29 1.25
CA ALA A 254 5.62 -3.24 0.27
C ALA A 254 6.51 -2.02 0.55
N THR A 255 7.60 -1.84 -0.21
CA THR A 255 8.71 -0.99 0.25
C THR A 255 8.95 0.20 -0.67
N PRO A 256 8.86 1.44 -0.16
CA PRO A 256 9.36 2.64 -0.83
C PRO A 256 10.78 2.47 -1.36
N MET A 257 11.02 2.99 -2.57
CA MET A 257 12.34 2.97 -3.20
C MET A 257 12.54 4.22 -4.06
N SER A 258 13.80 4.54 -4.36
CA SER A 258 14.13 5.63 -5.27
C SER A 258 13.96 5.17 -6.73
N TRP A 259 13.85 6.13 -7.64
CA TRP A 259 13.84 5.83 -9.07
C TRP A 259 15.14 5.18 -9.53
N THR A 260 16.30 5.58 -8.99
CA THR A 260 17.60 4.92 -9.30
C THR A 260 17.66 3.46 -8.82
N GLN A 261 16.92 3.09 -7.77
CA GLN A 261 16.84 1.68 -7.35
C GLN A 261 16.04 0.82 -8.33
N LEU A 262 15.21 1.42 -9.20
CA LEU A 262 14.49 0.71 -10.25
C LEU A 262 15.47 0.12 -11.27
N ASP A 263 16.61 0.78 -11.53
CA ASP A 263 17.60 0.39 -12.53
C ASP A 263 18.42 -0.86 -12.17
N ASP A 264 18.22 -1.44 -10.97
CA ASP A 264 18.87 -2.69 -10.57
C ASP A 264 18.27 -3.88 -11.37
N PRO A 265 19.06 -4.56 -12.23
CA PRO A 265 18.56 -5.68 -13.03
C PRO A 265 18.11 -6.89 -12.19
N GLY A 266 18.53 -6.97 -10.92
CA GLY A 266 18.09 -7.99 -9.97
C GLY A 266 16.84 -7.61 -9.17
N LEU A 267 16.24 -6.44 -9.43
CA LEU A 267 15.06 -6.00 -8.71
C LEU A 267 13.82 -6.81 -9.11
N ASP A 268 13.06 -7.24 -8.10
CA ASP A 268 11.71 -7.74 -8.27
C ASP A 268 10.73 -7.09 -7.27
N ALA A 269 9.43 -7.36 -7.44
CA ALA A 269 8.38 -6.80 -6.61
C ALA A 269 8.39 -7.25 -5.14
N ARG A 270 9.22 -8.22 -4.76
CA ARG A 270 9.38 -8.81 -3.41
C ARG A 270 10.81 -8.65 -2.89
N ARG A 271 11.59 -7.72 -3.46
CA ARG A 271 12.99 -7.49 -3.09
C ARG A 271 13.23 -7.38 -1.59
N TRP A 272 12.35 -6.71 -0.85
CA TRP A 272 12.50 -6.49 0.59
C TRP A 272 11.54 -7.36 1.41
N SER A 273 12.01 -7.78 2.58
CA SER A 273 11.27 -8.53 3.59
C SER A 273 11.33 -7.83 4.95
N ILE A 274 10.74 -8.45 5.98
CA ILE A 274 10.83 -7.90 7.34
C ILE A 274 12.28 -7.81 7.87
N GLU A 275 13.24 -8.50 7.25
CA GLU A 275 14.65 -8.47 7.66
C GLU A 275 15.38 -7.20 7.25
N ASP A 276 15.12 -6.70 6.04
CA ASP A 276 15.88 -5.60 5.44
C ASP A 276 15.05 -4.33 5.18
N ALA A 277 13.72 -4.39 5.24
CA ALA A 277 12.87 -3.23 4.96
C ALA A 277 13.06 -2.06 5.94
N VAL A 278 13.47 -2.32 7.19
CA VAL A 278 13.78 -1.23 8.15
C VAL A 278 15.05 -0.48 7.74
N GLU A 279 16.08 -1.18 7.26
CA GLU A 279 17.29 -0.54 6.74
C GLU A 279 16.97 0.29 5.50
N GLN A 280 16.16 -0.26 4.58
CA GLN A 280 15.68 0.50 3.43
C GLN A 280 14.85 1.71 3.85
N ALA A 281 14.02 1.62 4.89
CA ALA A 281 13.26 2.77 5.38
C ALA A 281 14.16 3.92 5.85
N ARG A 282 15.34 3.62 6.42
CA ARG A 282 16.32 4.62 6.87
C ARG A 282 16.96 5.40 5.73
N THR A 283 16.98 4.87 4.50
CA THR A 283 17.47 5.61 3.31
C THR A 283 16.49 6.70 2.86
N ASN A 284 15.24 6.68 3.37
CA ASN A 284 14.20 7.66 3.13
C ASN A 284 13.99 7.98 1.62
N PRO A 285 13.66 6.97 0.80
CA PRO A 285 13.61 7.11 -0.66
C PRO A 285 12.52 8.07 -1.17
N TRP A 286 11.53 8.38 -0.33
CA TRP A 286 10.43 9.31 -0.65
C TRP A 286 10.64 10.70 -0.04
N ALA A 287 11.86 11.01 0.42
CA ALA A 287 12.22 12.32 0.94
C ALA A 287 11.80 13.44 -0.01
N GLY A 288 11.09 14.46 0.50
CA GLY A 288 10.65 15.60 -0.29
C GLY A 288 9.42 15.34 -1.18
N VAL A 289 9.27 14.15 -1.76
CA VAL A 289 8.21 13.83 -2.74
C VAL A 289 6.82 13.94 -2.11
N MET A 290 6.59 13.30 -0.96
CA MET A 290 5.26 13.22 -0.34
C MET A 290 4.91 14.40 0.58
N THR A 291 5.68 15.50 0.53
CA THR A 291 5.54 16.64 1.44
C THR A 291 4.44 17.62 1.03
N LYS A 292 4.25 17.84 -0.28
CA LYS A 292 3.29 18.81 -0.81
C LYS A 292 2.56 18.24 -2.02
N GLY A 293 1.24 18.11 -1.90
CA GLY A 293 0.39 17.69 -3.01
C GLY A 293 0.29 18.75 -4.10
N ARG A 294 0.10 18.30 -5.36
CA ARG A 294 -0.17 19.18 -6.50
C ARG A 294 -1.67 19.24 -6.82
N ALA A 295 -2.11 20.38 -7.33
CA ALA A 295 -3.47 20.54 -7.82
C ALA A 295 -3.57 19.91 -9.22
N LEU A 296 -4.73 19.31 -9.55
CA LEU A 296 -4.89 18.63 -10.84
C LEU A 296 -5.13 19.60 -11.99
N GLY A 297 -5.66 20.80 -11.74
CA GLY A 297 -5.97 21.79 -12.79
C GLY A 297 -4.80 22.12 -13.73
N PRO A 298 -3.61 22.51 -13.24
CA PRO A 298 -2.44 22.72 -14.09
C PRO A 298 -2.00 21.47 -14.85
N ALA A 299 -1.97 20.31 -14.19
CA ALA A 299 -1.60 19.04 -14.82
C ALA A 299 -2.59 18.64 -15.93
N ARG A 300 -3.90 18.83 -15.72
CA ARG A 300 -4.94 18.60 -16.73
C ARG A 300 -4.71 19.43 -17.99
N ARG A 301 -4.34 20.71 -17.84
CA ARG A 301 -4.06 21.57 -19.01
C ARG A 301 -2.86 21.06 -19.82
N ARG A 302 -1.81 20.60 -19.15
CA ARG A 302 -0.65 19.99 -19.81
C ARG A 302 -1.02 18.69 -20.52
N LEU A 303 -1.76 17.82 -19.84
CA LEU A 303 -2.23 16.56 -20.41
C LEU A 303 -3.08 16.77 -21.66
N ASN A 304 -4.00 17.74 -21.63
CA ASN A 304 -4.80 18.08 -22.81
C ASN A 304 -3.92 18.59 -23.95
N ALA A 305 -2.94 19.45 -23.68
CA ALA A 305 -2.02 19.94 -24.70
C ALA A 305 -1.20 18.82 -25.37
N LEU A 306 -0.87 17.74 -24.66
CA LEU A 306 -0.21 16.55 -25.23
C LEU A 306 -1.15 15.73 -26.12
N ARG A 307 -2.46 15.77 -25.88
CA ARG A 307 -3.47 14.99 -26.60
C ARG A 307 -4.03 15.71 -27.84
N GLY A 308 -3.76 17.02 -27.99
CA GLY A 308 -4.31 17.89 -29.04
C GLY A 308 -5.66 18.51 -28.67
#